data_AF-A0AB73YU05-F1
#
_entry.id   AF-A0AB73YU05-F1
#
_cell.length_a   1.000
_cell.length_b   1.000
_cell.length_c   1.000
_cell.angle_alpha   90.00
_cell.angle_beta   90.00
_cell.angle_gamma   90.00
#
_symmetry.space_group_name_H-M   'P 1'
#
loop_
_entity.id
_entity.type
_entity.pdbx_description
1 polymer ?
#
loop_
_entity_poly.entity_id
_entity_poly.type
_entity_poly.pdbx_seq_one_letter_code
_entity_poly.pdbx_strand_id
1 'polypeptide(L)'
;MADASVVARLRSWALAVWHFVSNAPLTYAWLVVLVITTIIQNNLTGSQLHFVLLHRSTNIAELGRDPLEVLFSSLLWIDGRNLEPYLLLFTLFLAPAEHWLGHLRWLTVGLTAHIGATYLSEGLLYLAIQHRDASERMVHARDIGVSYFLVGVMAVLTYHIAKPWRWGYLGVLLVIFGFPLIAMDKAELDFTAVGHFASILIGLLFYPMARERDGRLWNPARIKSLLHRRGTRGRRA
;
A
#
# COMPACT_ATOMS: atom_id res chain seq x y z
N MET A 1 -30.90 -23.34 23.02
CA MET A 1 -30.42 -22.00 23.46
C MET A 1 -28.99 -21.67 22.98
N ALA A 2 -28.07 -22.64 22.87
CA ALA A 2 -26.71 -22.42 22.34
C ALA A 2 -26.69 -21.95 20.86
N ASP A 3 -27.52 -22.53 19.99
CA ASP A 3 -27.51 -22.23 18.55
C ASP A 3 -27.98 -20.81 18.22
N ALA A 4 -28.98 -20.30 18.95
CA ALA A 4 -29.45 -18.93 18.81
C ALA A 4 -28.35 -17.91 19.18
N SER A 5 -27.49 -18.24 20.16
CA SER A 5 -26.35 -17.41 20.55
C SER A 5 -25.23 -17.42 19.49
N VAL A 6 -25.01 -18.55 18.81
CA VAL A 6 -24.03 -18.67 17.72
C VAL A 6 -24.49 -17.90 16.50
N VAL A 7 -25.75 -18.07 16.08
CA VAL A 7 -26.33 -17.35 14.94
C VAL A 7 -26.36 -15.84 15.17
N ALA A 8 -26.73 -15.38 16.38
CA ALA A 8 -26.69 -13.96 16.73
C ALA A 8 -25.26 -13.40 16.68
N ARG A 9 -24.27 -14.20 17.11
CA ARG A 9 -22.84 -13.82 17.05
C ARG A 9 -22.34 -13.77 15.61
N LEU A 10 -22.69 -14.75 14.77
CA LEU A 10 -22.32 -14.75 13.35
C LEU A 10 -22.92 -13.54 12.62
N ARG A 11 -24.19 -13.20 12.89
CA ARG A 11 -24.83 -12.01 12.33
C ARG A 11 -24.15 -10.71 12.77
N SER A 12 -23.77 -10.59 14.04
CA SER A 12 -23.07 -9.38 14.52
C SER A 12 -21.67 -9.24 13.92
N TRP A 13 -20.94 -10.35 13.75
CA TRP A 13 -19.66 -10.36 13.03
C TRP A 13 -19.83 -9.99 11.56
N ALA A 14 -20.83 -10.56 10.88
CA ALA A 14 -21.11 -10.26 9.48
C ALA A 14 -21.45 -8.78 9.28
N LEU A 15 -22.27 -8.19 10.16
CA LEU A 15 -22.57 -6.76 10.12
C LEU A 15 -21.33 -5.90 10.39
N ALA A 16 -20.47 -6.30 11.33
CA ALA A 16 -19.23 -5.56 11.61
C ALA A 16 -18.26 -5.60 10.41
N VAL A 17 -18.10 -6.76 9.78
CA VAL A 17 -17.29 -6.90 8.55
C VAL A 17 -17.91 -6.09 7.42
N TRP A 18 -19.23 -6.19 7.21
CA TRP A 18 -19.93 -5.42 6.19
C TRP A 18 -19.72 -3.92 6.37
N HIS A 19 -19.92 -3.40 7.58
CA HIS A 19 -19.66 -1.98 7.87
C HIS A 19 -18.21 -1.58 7.67
N PHE A 20 -17.25 -2.45 8.01
CA PHE A 20 -15.84 -2.17 7.78
C PHE A 20 -15.54 -2.06 6.27
N VAL A 21 -16.02 -3.02 5.48
CA VAL A 21 -15.81 -3.04 4.04
C VAL A 21 -16.54 -1.87 3.36
N SER A 22 -17.79 -1.62 3.71
CA SER A 22 -18.62 -0.59 3.10
C SER A 22 -18.10 0.83 3.35
N ASN A 23 -17.34 1.04 4.41
CA ASN A 23 -16.76 2.35 4.75
C ASN A 23 -15.42 2.64 4.04
N ALA A 24 -14.81 1.64 3.37
CA ALA A 24 -13.60 1.82 2.55
C ALA A 24 -13.86 1.42 1.08
N PRO A 25 -14.85 2.06 0.41
CA PRO A 25 -15.27 1.66 -0.92
C PRO A 25 -14.15 1.78 -1.95
N LEU A 26 -13.26 2.77 -1.86
CA LEU A 26 -12.20 2.93 -2.85
C LEU A 26 -11.13 1.85 -2.72
N THR A 27 -10.72 1.53 -1.48
CA THR A 27 -9.75 0.46 -1.21
C THR A 27 -10.23 -0.87 -1.77
N TYR A 28 -11.49 -1.24 -1.48
CA TYR A 28 -12.03 -2.54 -1.91
C TYR A 28 -12.40 -2.56 -3.40
N ALA A 29 -12.90 -1.46 -3.96
CA ALA A 29 -13.10 -1.36 -5.41
C ALA A 29 -11.78 -1.53 -6.15
N TRP A 30 -10.71 -0.87 -5.67
CA TRP A 30 -9.38 -1.01 -6.25
C TRP A 30 -8.86 -2.44 -6.14
N LEU A 31 -9.00 -3.08 -4.97
CA LEU A 31 -8.62 -4.48 -4.79
C LEU A 31 -9.38 -5.42 -5.73
N VAL A 32 -10.68 -5.20 -5.96
CA VAL A 32 -11.47 -5.97 -6.93
C VAL A 32 -10.92 -5.79 -8.34
N VAL A 33 -10.55 -4.57 -8.73
CA VAL A 33 -9.92 -4.34 -10.04
C VAL A 33 -8.60 -5.11 -10.15
N LEU A 34 -7.76 -5.09 -9.12
CA LEU A 34 -6.49 -5.86 -9.09
C LEU A 34 -6.72 -7.37 -9.19
N VAL A 35 -7.76 -7.89 -8.54
CA VAL A 35 -8.14 -9.31 -8.65
C VAL A 35 -8.56 -9.61 -10.09
N ILE A 36 -9.40 -8.78 -10.70
CA ILE A 36 -9.85 -8.97 -12.09
C ILE A 36 -8.67 -8.95 -13.06
N THR A 37 -7.76 -7.97 -12.94
CA THR A 37 -6.59 -7.85 -13.83
C THR A 37 -5.62 -9.02 -13.62
N THR A 38 -5.44 -9.49 -12.40
CA THR A 38 -4.64 -10.68 -12.10
C THR A 38 -5.27 -11.96 -12.69
N ILE A 39 -6.58 -12.14 -12.57
CA ILE A 39 -7.29 -13.27 -13.20
C ILE A 39 -7.11 -13.21 -14.72
N ILE A 40 -7.30 -12.04 -15.34
CA ILE A 40 -7.08 -11.87 -16.78
C ILE A 40 -5.64 -12.24 -17.14
N GLN A 41 -4.64 -11.75 -16.39
CA GLN A 41 -3.23 -12.05 -16.62
C GLN A 41 -2.93 -13.55 -16.55
N ASN A 42 -3.48 -14.25 -15.56
CA ASN A 42 -3.26 -15.68 -15.35
C ASN A 42 -4.01 -16.57 -16.35
N ASN A 43 -5.04 -16.05 -17.02
CA ASN A 43 -5.78 -16.76 -18.06
C ASN A 43 -5.24 -16.50 -19.48
N LEU A 44 -4.36 -15.50 -19.66
CA LEU A 44 -3.71 -15.23 -20.94
C LEU A 44 -2.55 -16.21 -21.17
N THR A 45 -2.62 -17.00 -22.24
CA THR A 45 -1.58 -17.94 -22.65
C THR A 45 -0.30 -17.21 -23.09
N GLY A 46 0.87 -17.80 -22.80
CA GLY A 46 2.17 -17.12 -22.77
C GLY A 46 2.65 -16.39 -24.04
N SER A 47 2.03 -16.60 -25.21
CA SER A 47 2.36 -15.86 -26.44
C SER A 47 1.68 -14.48 -26.52
N GLN A 48 0.50 -14.29 -25.90
CA GLN A 48 -0.19 -13.00 -25.84
C GLN A 48 0.30 -12.14 -24.67
N LEU A 49 0.74 -12.80 -23.59
CA LEU A 49 1.31 -12.14 -22.42
C LEU A 49 2.57 -11.35 -22.81
N HIS A 50 3.46 -11.88 -23.66
CA HIS A 50 4.65 -11.14 -24.09
C HIS A 50 4.31 -9.87 -24.89
N PHE A 51 3.27 -9.89 -25.73
CA PHE A 51 2.87 -8.74 -26.55
C PHE A 51 2.19 -7.63 -25.72
N VAL A 52 1.38 -8.01 -24.72
CA VAL A 52 0.74 -7.06 -23.78
C VAL A 52 1.72 -6.58 -22.71
N LEU A 53 2.68 -7.42 -22.30
CA LEU A 53 3.72 -7.03 -21.35
C LEU A 53 4.73 -6.05 -21.98
N LEU A 54 5.14 -6.27 -23.24
CA LEU A 54 6.12 -5.43 -23.97
C LEU A 54 5.58 -4.05 -24.37
N HIS A 55 4.28 -3.89 -24.63
CA HIS A 55 3.68 -2.59 -24.97
C HIS A 55 3.24 -1.76 -23.75
N ARG A 56 3.44 -2.26 -22.52
CA ARG A 56 2.98 -1.59 -21.29
C ARG A 56 4.00 -1.62 -20.16
N SER A 57 5.26 -1.95 -20.46
CA SER A 57 6.34 -1.67 -19.52
C SER A 57 6.41 -0.18 -19.31
N THR A 58 6.46 0.27 -18.06
CA THR A 58 6.75 1.66 -17.69
C THR A 58 8.15 1.99 -18.21
N ASN A 59 8.25 2.33 -19.48
CA ASN A 59 9.50 2.65 -20.15
C ASN A 59 9.71 4.15 -19.98
N ILE A 60 10.93 4.58 -19.67
CA ILE A 60 11.27 6.00 -19.48
C ILE A 60 10.85 6.82 -20.72
N ALA A 61 10.93 6.22 -21.91
CA ALA A 61 10.47 6.80 -23.17
C ALA A 61 8.94 7.02 -23.23
N GLU A 62 8.16 6.18 -22.55
CA GLU A 62 6.69 6.21 -22.56
C GLU A 62 6.14 7.11 -21.44
N LEU A 63 6.83 7.18 -20.29
CA LEU A 63 6.56 8.19 -19.25
C LEU A 63 6.76 9.62 -19.78
N GLY A 64 7.70 9.80 -20.71
CA GLY A 64 7.91 11.08 -21.40
C GLY A 64 6.85 11.41 -22.46
N ARG A 65 6.11 10.42 -22.97
CA ARG A 65 5.15 10.58 -24.08
C ARG A 65 3.71 10.65 -23.59
N ASP A 66 3.29 9.67 -22.77
CA ASP A 66 1.92 9.55 -22.24
C ASP A 66 1.94 9.20 -20.73
N PRO A 67 2.43 10.12 -19.88
CA PRO A 67 2.69 9.87 -18.46
C PRO A 67 1.45 9.42 -17.69
N LEU A 68 0.28 9.97 -18.02
CA LEU A 68 -0.95 9.67 -17.29
C LEU A 68 -1.39 8.22 -17.50
N GLU A 69 -1.37 7.72 -18.73
CA GLU A 69 -1.76 6.34 -19.03
C GLU A 69 -0.84 5.35 -18.31
N VAL A 70 0.47 5.61 -18.34
CA VAL A 70 1.47 4.77 -17.67
C VAL A 70 1.27 4.78 -16.14
N LEU A 71 1.07 5.96 -15.54
CA LEU A 71 0.87 6.09 -14.10
C LEU A 71 -0.44 5.43 -13.64
N PHE A 72 -1.53 5.59 -14.38
CA PHE A 72 -2.80 4.91 -14.05
C PHE A 72 -2.70 3.40 -14.28
N SER A 73 -2.10 2.97 -15.39
CA SER A 73 -1.89 1.55 -15.67
C SER A 73 -1.07 0.89 -14.56
N SER A 74 -0.02 1.54 -14.05
CA SER A 74 0.80 0.99 -12.95
C SER A 74 0.07 0.82 -11.60
N LEU A 75 -1.10 1.45 -11.43
CA LEU A 75 -1.97 1.21 -10.28
C LEU A 75 -2.93 0.05 -10.50
N LEU A 76 -3.17 -0.40 -11.73
CA LEU A 76 -4.19 -1.40 -12.05
C LEU A 76 -3.62 -2.81 -12.26
N TRP A 77 -2.30 -2.95 -12.32
CA TRP A 77 -1.61 -4.21 -12.55
C TRP A 77 -0.67 -4.51 -11.39
N ILE A 78 -0.60 -5.79 -11.02
CA ILE A 78 0.34 -6.36 -10.05
C ILE A 78 1.01 -7.60 -10.66
N ASP A 79 2.12 -8.05 -10.08
CA ASP A 79 2.84 -9.24 -10.57
C ASP A 79 1.97 -10.42 -10.15
N GLY A 80 1.19 -10.97 -11.10
CA GLY A 80 0.02 -11.85 -10.88
C GLY A 80 0.26 -13.18 -10.15
N ARG A 81 1.41 -13.31 -9.47
CA ARG A 81 1.87 -14.45 -8.70
C ARG A 81 1.22 -14.56 -7.32
N ASN A 82 1.01 -13.45 -6.58
CA ASN A 82 0.49 -13.51 -5.20
C ASN A 82 -0.43 -12.31 -4.86
N LEU A 83 -1.75 -12.55 -4.75
CA LEU A 83 -2.75 -11.55 -4.38
C LEU A 83 -2.92 -11.40 -2.85
N GLU A 84 -2.57 -12.45 -2.11
CA GLU A 84 -2.79 -12.56 -0.67
C GLU A 84 -2.10 -11.45 0.13
N PRO A 85 -0.84 -11.04 -0.18
CA PRO A 85 -0.20 -9.93 0.50
C PRO A 85 -0.96 -8.62 0.29
N TYR A 86 -1.48 -8.37 -0.92
CA TYR A 86 -2.24 -7.16 -1.22
C TYR A 86 -3.58 -7.14 -0.49
N LEU A 87 -4.31 -8.25 -0.45
CA LEU A 87 -5.54 -8.37 0.36
C LEU A 87 -5.27 -8.02 1.83
N LEU A 88 -4.20 -8.56 2.40
CA LEU A 88 -3.81 -8.31 3.79
C LEU A 88 -3.44 -6.83 4.00
N LEU A 89 -2.56 -6.29 3.17
CA LEU A 89 -2.05 -4.92 3.32
C LEU A 89 -3.13 -3.87 3.03
N PHE A 90 -4.00 -4.09 2.05
CA PHE A 90 -5.14 -3.22 1.78
C PHE A 90 -6.09 -3.18 2.95
N THR A 91 -6.42 -4.35 3.51
CA THR A 91 -7.33 -4.46 4.66
C THR A 91 -6.71 -3.88 5.94
N LEU A 92 -5.41 -4.09 6.16
CA LEU A 92 -4.73 -3.69 7.39
C LEU A 92 -4.32 -2.21 7.41
N PHE A 93 -4.02 -1.62 6.26
CA PHE A 93 -3.51 -0.25 6.16
C PHE A 93 -4.43 0.66 5.35
N LEU A 94 -4.74 0.33 4.09
CA LEU A 94 -5.50 1.24 3.22
C LEU A 94 -6.92 1.47 3.72
N ALA A 95 -7.65 0.41 4.09
CA ALA A 95 -9.01 0.55 4.56
C ALA A 95 -9.08 1.38 5.86
N PRO A 96 -8.27 1.12 6.91
CA PRO A 96 -8.23 2.00 8.09
C PRO A 96 -7.81 3.44 7.77
N ALA A 97 -6.88 3.63 6.83
CA ALA A 97 -6.47 4.95 6.39
C ALA A 97 -7.60 5.69 5.66
N GLU A 98 -8.35 5.01 4.80
CA GLU A 98 -9.50 5.56 4.08
C GLU A 98 -10.62 5.91 5.07
N HIS A 99 -10.90 5.05 6.05
CA HIS A 99 -11.87 5.34 7.12
C HIS A 99 -11.48 6.59 7.89
N TRP A 100 -10.19 6.70 8.25
CA TRP A 100 -9.70 7.82 9.05
C TRP A 100 -9.57 9.10 8.24
N LEU A 101 -8.84 9.13 7.12
CA LEU A 101 -8.59 10.33 6.32
C LEU A 101 -9.80 10.76 5.49
N GLY A 102 -10.69 9.82 5.15
CA GLY A 102 -11.69 9.99 4.12
C GLY A 102 -11.12 9.82 2.70
N HIS A 103 -12.02 9.56 1.75
CA HIS A 103 -11.69 9.15 0.37
C HIS A 103 -10.74 10.12 -0.35
N LEU A 104 -11.03 11.42 -0.31
CA LEU A 104 -10.26 12.43 -1.07
C LEU A 104 -8.83 12.56 -0.55
N ARG A 105 -8.65 12.66 0.77
CA ARG A 105 -7.33 12.82 1.39
C ARG A 105 -6.49 11.57 1.23
N TRP A 106 -7.11 10.39 1.39
CA TRP A 106 -6.48 9.11 1.13
C TRP A 106 -5.98 9.02 -0.32
N LEU A 107 -6.82 9.39 -1.30
CA LEU A 107 -6.43 9.46 -2.71
C LEU A 107 -5.30 10.46 -2.93
N THR A 108 -5.38 11.68 -2.36
CA THR A 108 -4.34 12.69 -2.52
C THR A 108 -3.00 12.18 -2.02
N VAL A 109 -2.94 11.66 -0.79
CA VAL A 109 -1.70 11.15 -0.21
C VAL A 109 -1.12 10.02 -1.08
N GLY A 110 -1.93 9.03 -1.41
CA GLY A 110 -1.45 7.86 -2.13
C GLY A 110 -1.07 8.18 -3.58
N LEU A 111 -1.84 9.00 -4.30
CA LEU A 111 -1.50 9.41 -5.66
C LEU A 111 -0.27 10.32 -5.69
N THR A 112 -0.13 11.25 -4.75
CA THR A 112 1.10 12.07 -4.67
C THR A 112 2.32 11.22 -4.34
N ALA A 113 2.20 10.25 -3.43
CA ALA A 113 3.28 9.30 -3.13
C ALA A 113 3.64 8.47 -4.36
N HIS A 114 2.65 7.88 -5.03
CA HIS A 114 2.83 7.11 -6.27
C HIS A 114 3.55 7.91 -7.36
N ILE A 115 2.99 9.06 -7.73
CA ILE A 115 3.50 9.90 -8.81
C ILE A 115 4.89 10.43 -8.46
N GLY A 116 5.06 10.99 -7.26
CA GLY A 116 6.33 11.57 -6.82
C GLY A 116 7.45 10.54 -6.71
N ALA A 117 7.14 9.36 -6.15
CA ALA A 117 8.11 8.28 -6.05
C ALA A 117 8.48 7.72 -7.43
N THR A 118 7.51 7.57 -8.34
CA THR A 118 7.77 7.13 -9.72
C THR A 118 8.70 8.09 -10.43
N TYR A 119 8.42 9.40 -10.41
CA TYR A 119 9.31 10.38 -11.06
C TYR A 119 10.70 10.41 -10.43
N LEU A 120 10.80 10.23 -9.10
CA LEU A 120 12.11 10.21 -8.44
C LEU A 120 12.90 8.94 -8.78
N SER A 121 12.28 7.75 -8.71
CA SER A 121 12.95 6.49 -9.01
C SER A 121 13.35 6.40 -10.49
N GLU A 122 12.43 6.70 -11.40
CA GLU A 122 12.67 6.66 -12.84
C GLU A 122 13.63 7.77 -13.30
N GLY A 123 13.54 8.96 -12.70
CA GLY A 123 14.45 10.06 -12.97
C GLY A 123 15.89 9.74 -12.56
N LEU A 124 16.08 9.09 -11.41
CA LEU A 124 17.40 8.62 -10.97
C LEU A 124 17.94 7.50 -11.86
N LEU A 125 17.08 6.56 -12.28
CA LEU A 125 17.43 5.52 -13.24
C LEU A 125 17.90 6.13 -14.57
N TYR A 126 17.15 7.10 -15.08
CA TYR A 126 17.51 7.81 -16.30
C TYR A 126 18.88 8.48 -16.18
N LEU A 127 19.16 9.17 -15.07
CA LEU A 127 20.46 9.79 -14.84
C LEU A 127 21.60 8.76 -14.75
N ALA A 128 21.38 7.63 -14.06
CA ALA A 128 22.38 6.57 -13.95
C ALA A 128 22.71 5.91 -15.31
N ILE A 129 21.70 5.72 -16.17
CA ILE A 129 21.89 5.23 -17.54
C ILE A 129 22.72 6.23 -18.36
N GLN A 130 22.40 7.53 -18.28
CA GLN A 130 23.14 8.59 -19.01
C GLN A 130 24.62 8.63 -18.63
N HIS A 131 24.96 8.35 -17.37
CA HIS A 131 26.35 8.36 -16.88
C HIS A 131 27.08 7.03 -17.13
N ARG A 132 26.44 6.06 -17.83
CA ARG A 132 26.92 4.68 -18.07
C ARG A 132 27.18 3.86 -16.80
N ASP A 133 26.58 4.26 -15.69
CA ASP A 133 26.74 3.60 -14.38
C ASP A 133 25.77 2.41 -14.20
N ALA A 134 24.76 2.27 -15.07
CA ALA A 134 23.78 1.18 -15.00
C ALA A 134 23.49 0.59 -16.40
N SER A 135 23.33 -0.74 -16.47
CA SER A 135 22.91 -1.40 -17.72
C SER A 135 21.40 -1.24 -17.94
N GLU A 136 20.98 -0.98 -19.18
CA GLU A 136 19.56 -0.87 -19.61
C GLU A 136 18.70 -2.11 -19.24
N ARG A 137 19.32 -3.21 -18.82
CA ARG A 137 18.63 -4.46 -18.48
C ARG A 137 17.99 -4.46 -17.08
N MET A 138 18.18 -3.41 -16.28
CA MET A 138 17.54 -3.25 -14.95
C MET A 138 16.10 -2.71 -15.00
N VAL A 139 15.51 -2.55 -16.19
CA VAL A 139 14.14 -2.05 -16.42
C VAL A 139 13.09 -3.15 -16.14
N HIS A 140 13.15 -3.78 -14.97
CA HIS A 140 12.04 -4.62 -14.50
C HIS A 140 11.00 -3.76 -13.79
N ALA A 141 10.41 -2.84 -14.56
CA ALA A 141 9.37 -1.89 -14.17
C ALA A 141 7.97 -2.52 -14.19
N ARG A 142 7.80 -3.68 -13.56
CA ARG A 142 6.48 -4.29 -13.39
C ARG A 142 6.11 -4.19 -11.92
N ASP A 143 5.01 -3.47 -11.65
CA ASP A 143 4.26 -3.49 -10.39
C ASP A 143 4.80 -2.68 -9.22
N ILE A 144 5.27 -1.48 -9.53
CA ILE A 144 5.80 -0.53 -8.56
C ILE A 144 4.74 0.49 -8.08
N GLY A 145 3.75 0.82 -8.93
CA GLY A 145 2.83 1.92 -8.62
C GLY A 145 1.92 1.65 -7.42
N VAL A 146 1.39 0.43 -7.33
CA VAL A 146 0.56 -0.02 -6.20
C VAL A 146 1.34 0.06 -4.88
N SER A 147 2.61 -0.35 -4.88
CA SER A 147 3.43 -0.40 -3.67
C SER A 147 3.82 1.01 -3.18
N TYR A 148 4.13 1.95 -4.07
CA TYR A 148 4.41 3.35 -3.71
C TYR A 148 3.22 4.05 -3.06
N PHE A 149 2.03 3.88 -3.66
CA PHE A 149 0.78 4.36 -3.06
C PHE A 149 0.61 3.78 -1.64
N LEU A 150 0.73 2.45 -1.53
CA LEU A 150 0.57 1.72 -0.28
C LEU A 150 1.53 2.23 0.79
N VAL A 151 2.82 2.37 0.47
CA VAL A 151 3.84 2.83 1.41
C VAL A 151 3.64 4.28 1.82
N GLY A 152 3.23 5.16 0.91
CA GLY A 152 2.88 6.54 1.24
C GLY A 152 1.70 6.63 2.23
N VAL A 153 0.68 5.81 2.02
CA VAL A 153 -0.47 5.71 2.94
C VAL A 153 -0.08 5.09 4.29
N MET A 154 0.77 4.06 4.30
CA MET A 154 1.34 3.51 5.53
C MET A 154 2.13 4.57 6.31
N ALA A 155 2.90 5.41 5.61
CA ALA A 155 3.66 6.47 6.25
C ALA A 155 2.76 7.53 6.91
N VAL A 156 1.70 7.99 6.24
CA VAL A 156 0.77 8.96 6.85
C VAL A 156 -0.03 8.37 8.02
N LEU A 157 -0.31 7.05 8.00
CA LEU A 157 -0.95 6.34 9.12
C LEU A 157 -0.16 6.43 10.42
N THR A 158 1.15 6.66 10.36
CA THR A 158 1.98 6.97 11.52
C THR A 158 1.33 8.03 12.41
N TYR A 159 0.69 9.04 11.81
CA TYR A 159 0.02 10.12 12.53
C TYR A 159 -1.28 9.70 13.25
N HIS A 160 -1.90 8.60 12.83
CA HIS A 160 -3.10 8.04 13.47
C HIS A 160 -2.78 7.21 14.73
N ILE A 161 -1.52 6.81 14.91
CA ILE A 161 -1.09 5.95 16.03
C ILE A 161 -0.75 6.82 17.25
N ALA A 162 -1.21 6.42 18.43
CA ALA A 162 -0.92 7.11 19.68
C ALA A 162 0.57 7.01 20.10
N LYS A 163 1.10 8.05 20.73
CA LYS A 163 2.43 8.02 21.35
C LYS A 163 2.45 7.05 22.56
N PRO A 164 3.55 6.31 22.82
CA PRO A 164 4.81 6.31 22.07
C PRO A 164 4.84 5.33 20.87
N TRP A 165 3.84 4.45 20.72
CA TRP A 165 3.78 3.37 19.72
C TRP A 165 3.99 3.83 18.29
N ARG A 166 3.58 5.07 17.99
CA ARG A 166 3.84 5.76 16.73
C ARG A 166 5.30 5.66 16.27
N TRP A 167 6.26 5.86 17.19
CA TRP A 167 7.67 5.86 16.84
C TRP A 167 8.20 4.45 16.57
N GLY A 168 7.67 3.44 17.27
CA GLY A 168 7.96 2.04 16.98
C GLY A 168 7.46 1.65 15.60
N TYR A 169 6.22 2.03 15.25
CA TYR A 169 5.67 1.82 13.92
C TYR A 169 6.50 2.48 12.82
N LEU A 170 6.84 3.76 12.99
CA LEU A 170 7.67 4.49 12.03
C LEU A 170 9.07 3.86 11.91
N GLY A 171 9.67 3.46 13.02
CA GLY A 171 10.97 2.78 13.03
C GLY A 171 10.93 1.47 12.24
N VAL A 172 9.90 0.65 12.43
CA VAL A 172 9.70 -0.58 11.64
C VAL A 172 9.55 -0.27 10.15
N LEU A 173 8.75 0.75 9.80
CA LEU A 173 8.56 1.15 8.41
C LEU A 173 9.88 1.58 7.76
N LEU A 174 10.66 2.42 8.45
CA LEU A 174 11.97 2.87 8.00
C LEU A 174 12.98 1.74 7.90
N VAL A 175 12.94 0.75 8.80
CA VAL A 175 13.82 -0.43 8.70
C VAL A 175 13.43 -1.29 7.49
N ILE A 176 12.15 -1.61 7.31
CA ILE A 176 11.71 -2.47 6.21
C ILE A 176 12.04 -1.87 4.83
N PHE A 177 11.78 -0.58 4.65
CA PHE A 177 11.95 0.08 3.34
C PHE A 177 13.28 0.84 3.20
N GLY A 178 14.01 1.08 4.30
CA GLY A 178 15.33 1.69 4.29
C GLY A 178 16.48 0.69 4.35
N PHE A 179 16.28 -0.51 4.90
CA PHE A 179 17.31 -1.56 4.91
C PHE A 179 17.79 -1.94 3.50
N PRO A 180 16.91 -2.14 2.49
CA PRO A 180 17.35 -2.41 1.13
C PRO A 180 18.32 -1.34 0.61
N LEU A 181 18.09 -0.05 0.90
CA LEU A 181 18.98 1.04 0.46
C LEU A 181 20.38 0.97 1.06
N ILE A 182 20.52 0.41 2.27
CA ILE A 182 21.80 0.33 2.99
C ILE A 182 22.51 -0.99 2.66
N ALA A 183 21.75 -2.06 2.43
CA ALA A 183 22.27 -3.40 2.12
C ALA A 183 22.62 -3.59 0.64
N MET A 184 22.29 -2.64 -0.23
CA MET A 184 22.66 -2.66 -1.65
C MET A 184 24.18 -2.49 -1.83
N ASP A 185 24.79 -3.43 -2.56
CA ASP A 185 26.11 -3.21 -3.15
C ASP A 185 26.00 -2.15 -4.25
N LYS A 186 27.00 -1.27 -4.35
CA LYS A 186 27.03 -0.12 -5.29
C LYS A 186 26.88 -0.49 -6.77
N ALA A 187 26.92 -1.77 -7.11
CA ALA A 187 26.82 -2.28 -8.49
C ALA A 187 25.37 -2.50 -8.98
N GLU A 188 24.38 -2.54 -8.09
CA GLU A 188 22.97 -2.72 -8.45
C GLU A 188 22.11 -1.73 -7.65
N LEU A 189 22.05 -0.48 -8.12
CA LEU A 189 21.08 0.50 -7.60
C LEU A 189 19.66 -0.04 -7.87
N ASP A 190 18.98 -0.50 -6.83
CA ASP A 190 17.56 -0.82 -6.95
C ASP A 190 16.72 0.44 -6.70
N PHE A 191 16.40 1.09 -7.82
CA PHE A 191 15.58 2.31 -7.91
C PHE A 191 14.19 2.12 -7.29
N THR A 192 13.71 0.88 -7.18
CA THR A 192 12.44 0.56 -6.52
C THR A 192 12.52 0.82 -5.02
N ALA A 193 13.64 0.48 -4.37
CA ALA A 193 13.85 0.82 -2.96
C ALA A 193 13.90 2.34 -2.74
N VAL A 194 14.47 3.08 -3.70
CA VAL A 194 14.51 4.56 -3.64
C VAL A 194 13.09 5.12 -3.69
N GLY A 195 12.25 4.64 -4.61
CA GLY A 195 10.87 5.08 -4.68
C GLY A 195 10.03 4.67 -3.46
N HIS A 196 10.24 3.50 -2.87
CA HIS A 196 9.59 3.13 -1.61
C HIS A 196 9.98 4.09 -0.47
N PHE A 197 11.27 4.40 -0.33
CA PHE A 197 11.74 5.33 0.69
C PHE A 197 11.21 6.75 0.44
N ALA A 198 11.21 7.20 -0.81
CA ALA A 198 10.60 8.48 -1.20
C ALA A 198 9.11 8.53 -0.87
N SER A 199 8.37 7.44 -1.09
CA SER A 199 6.96 7.32 -0.73
C SER A 199 6.75 7.51 0.77
N ILE A 200 7.65 7.00 1.63
CA ILE A 200 7.59 7.25 3.07
C ILE A 200 7.72 8.75 3.35
N LEU A 201 8.73 9.40 2.79
CA LEU A 201 8.97 10.82 3.02
C LEU A 201 7.77 11.66 2.55
N ILE A 202 7.25 11.39 1.35
CA ILE A 202 6.07 12.06 0.80
C ILE A 202 4.87 11.87 1.73
N GLY A 203 4.56 10.64 2.14
CA GLY A 203 3.45 10.37 3.06
C GLY A 203 3.59 11.08 4.41
N LEU A 204 4.82 11.22 4.93
CA LEU A 204 5.09 11.97 6.15
C LEU A 204 4.89 13.49 5.97
N LEU A 205 5.13 14.06 4.78
CA LEU A 205 4.89 15.47 4.50
C LEU A 205 3.41 15.87 4.61
N PHE A 206 2.49 14.91 4.48
CA PHE A 206 1.04 15.12 4.67
C PHE A 206 0.61 15.22 6.15
N TYR A 207 1.53 15.52 7.07
CA TYR A 207 1.21 15.80 8.48
C TYR A 207 0.09 16.84 8.70
N PRO A 208 0.04 17.98 7.99
CA PRO A 208 -1.03 18.96 8.19
C PRO A 208 -2.42 18.37 7.92
N MET A 209 -2.54 17.60 6.83
CA MET A 209 -3.77 16.94 6.41
C MET A 209 -4.21 15.84 7.40
N ALA A 210 -3.25 15.17 8.03
CA ALA A 210 -3.50 14.24 9.13
C ALA A 210 -3.99 14.96 10.41
N ARG A 211 -3.43 16.12 10.73
CA ARG A 211 -3.75 16.89 11.94
C ARG A 211 -5.15 17.48 11.91
N GLU A 212 -5.64 17.90 10.75
CA GLU A 212 -6.99 18.44 10.58
C GLU A 212 -8.11 17.43 10.88
N ARG A 213 -7.77 16.14 11.03
CA ARG A 213 -8.72 15.08 11.34
C ARG A 213 -8.52 14.66 12.79
N ASP A 214 -9.27 15.28 13.72
CA ASP A 214 -9.35 14.92 15.14
C ASP A 214 -10.09 13.58 15.36
N GLY A 215 -9.64 12.53 14.67
CA GLY A 215 -10.09 11.17 14.85
C GLY A 215 -9.51 10.57 16.13
N ARG A 216 -10.25 9.68 16.77
CA ARG A 216 -9.79 8.95 17.95
C ARG A 216 -8.53 8.16 17.59
N LEU A 217 -7.39 8.53 18.17
CA LEU A 217 -6.10 7.87 17.90
C LEU A 217 -6.15 6.37 18.20
N TRP A 218 -5.54 5.57 17.33
CA TRP A 218 -5.38 4.15 17.55
C TRP A 218 -4.34 3.91 18.65
N ASN A 219 -4.76 3.31 19.76
CA ASN A 219 -3.91 3.02 20.91
C ASN A 219 -3.85 1.51 21.17
N PRO A 220 -2.71 0.84 20.86
CA PRO A 220 -2.52 -0.58 21.09
C PRO A 220 -2.75 -1.02 22.55
N ALA A 221 -2.46 -0.16 23.53
CA ALA A 221 -2.62 -0.49 24.95
C ALA A 221 -4.09 -0.68 25.37
N ARG A 222 -5.03 -0.04 24.66
CA ARG A 222 -6.47 -0.23 24.95
C ARG A 222 -6.96 -1.63 24.58
N ILE A 223 -6.37 -2.27 23.57
CA ILE A 223 -6.73 -3.64 23.16
C ILE A 223 -6.46 -4.63 24.31
N LYS A 224 -5.31 -4.49 24.99
CA LYS A 224 -4.98 -5.32 26.17
C LYS A 224 -6.01 -5.15 27.29
N SER A 225 -6.47 -3.93 27.57
CA SER A 225 -7.46 -3.66 28.62
C SER A 225 -8.84 -4.27 28.33
N LEU A 226 -9.26 -4.30 27.05
CA LEU A 226 -10.51 -4.93 26.62
C LEU A 226 -10.44 -6.46 26.72
N LEU A 227 -9.29 -7.05 26.38
CA LEU A 227 -9.04 -8.48 26.56
C LEU A 227 -9.00 -8.88 28.04
N HIS A 228 -8.36 -8.07 28.90
CA HIS A 228 -8.29 -8.32 30.35
C HIS A 228 -9.67 -8.27 31.03
N ARG A 229 -10.52 -7.29 30.69
CA ARG A 229 -11.90 -7.19 31.21
C ARG A 229 -12.78 -8.38 30.82
N ARG A 230 -12.49 -9.03 29.69
CA ARG A 230 -13.24 -10.21 29.24
C ARG A 230 -12.83 -11.47 30.00
N GLY A 231 -11.54 -11.59 30.36
CA GLY A 231 -11.02 -12.69 31.17
C GLY A 231 -11.48 -12.67 32.63
N THR A 232 -11.69 -11.50 33.24
CA THR A 232 -12.15 -11.40 34.64
C THR A 232 -13.65 -11.67 34.80
N ARG A 233 -14.46 -11.47 33.74
CA ARG A 233 -15.91 -11.72 33.77
C ARG A 233 -16.27 -13.19 33.53
N GLY A 234 -15.39 -13.97 32.89
CA GLY A 234 -15.55 -15.42 32.70
C GLY A 234 -15.07 -16.28 33.87
N ARG A 235 -14.44 -15.69 34.90
CA ARG A 235 -13.93 -16.38 36.10
C ARG A 235 -14.83 -16.23 37.35
N ARG A 236 -15.96 -15.53 37.23
CA ARG A 236 -16.95 -15.31 38.29
C ARG A 236 -18.35 -15.82 37.92
N ALA A 237 -18.43 -16.79 37.01
CA ALA A 237 -19.66 -17.51 36.66
C ALA A 237 -19.43 -18.99 36.93
#